data_AF-A0A7V9G3T0-F1
#
_entry.id   AF-A0A7V9G3T0-F1
#
_cell.length_a   1.000
_cell.length_b   1.000
_cell.length_c   1.000
_cell.angle_alpha   90.00
_cell.angle_beta   90.00
_cell.angle_gamma   90.00
#
_symmetry.space_group_name_H-M   'P 1'
#
loop_
_entity.id
_entity.type
_entity.pdbx_description
1 polymer ?
#
loop_
_entity_poly.entity_id
_entity_poly.type
_entity_poly.pdbx_seq_one_letter_code
_entity_poly.pdbx_strand_id
1 'polypeptide(L)'
;MDDLPLHAAFSTNGRLPHLADLISAPRERRHIDLMILSDVHLGTRSCKAEQLDAYLSRVRPREVVLNGDILDLRELHKGFWPEAHTRVVQRILAFANEGIPVSYVTGNHDEVLRRFSFFQTGAVQLVDGIERTLGGKRTWIVHGDAIEGAMQMPRWLRRIGCLTYHALRGLERRANMVRSRVGMQPTVLVAQVKRMKGALAHISRYEEACARVAASRGFERIITGHIHFPNRREITCGDARIDYLNSGDWVDSMSALEFDAGDWSVMRIGQPRAADTAPIERESFAGLLDPRTEEAVA
;
A
#
# COMPACT_ATOMS: atom_id res chain seq x y z
N MET A 1 -4.98 39.26 -49.91
CA MET A 1 -4.73 38.56 -51.17
C MET A 1 -3.27 38.14 -51.19
N ASP A 2 -2.83 36.91 -50.99
CA ASP A 2 -3.43 35.59 -50.71
C ASP A 2 -2.19 34.77 -50.24
N ASP A 3 -2.09 34.27 -49.00
CA ASP A 3 -2.66 33.05 -48.42
C ASP A 3 -2.65 31.76 -49.28
N LEU A 4 -1.76 30.85 -48.86
CA LEU A 4 -1.84 29.36 -48.85
C LEU A 4 -1.80 28.61 -50.21
N PRO A 5 -1.49 27.29 -50.26
CA PRO A 5 -1.43 26.31 -49.15
C PRO A 5 -0.21 25.36 -49.14
N LEU A 6 0.14 24.84 -47.96
CA LEU A 6 0.75 23.52 -47.82
C LEU A 6 -0.29 22.60 -47.17
N HIS A 7 -0.97 21.82 -48.01
CA HIS A 7 -1.88 20.76 -47.60
C HIS A 7 -1.16 19.41 -47.55
N ALA A 8 -1.65 18.55 -46.64
CA ALA A 8 -1.48 17.09 -46.52
C ALA A 8 -0.22 16.62 -45.76
N ALA A 9 -0.29 15.77 -44.73
CA ALA A 9 -1.39 14.96 -44.23
C ALA A 9 -1.17 14.61 -42.74
N PHE A 10 -2.09 15.03 -41.87
CA PHE A 10 -2.43 14.28 -40.68
C PHE A 10 -3.91 13.96 -40.77
N SER A 11 -4.18 12.68 -41.07
CA SER A 11 -5.52 12.11 -41.10
C SER A 11 -6.19 12.33 -39.75
N THR A 12 -7.24 13.13 -39.77
CA THR A 12 -8.16 13.39 -38.68
C THR A 12 -9.00 12.15 -38.43
N ASN A 13 -8.78 11.45 -37.31
CA ASN A 13 -9.82 10.66 -36.64
C ASN A 13 -9.49 10.36 -35.18
N GLY A 14 -8.93 11.34 -34.47
CA GLY A 14 -8.90 11.36 -33.01
C GLY A 14 -9.49 12.68 -32.55
N ARG A 15 -10.77 12.70 -32.15
CA ARG A 15 -11.27 13.80 -31.32
C ARG A 15 -10.38 13.83 -30.09
N LEU A 16 -9.62 14.91 -29.91
CA LEU A 16 -9.07 15.24 -28.59
C LEU A 16 -10.27 15.28 -27.64
N PRO A 17 -10.27 14.52 -26.53
CA PRO A 17 -11.36 14.57 -25.58
C PRO A 17 -11.50 16.02 -25.11
N HIS A 18 -12.72 16.54 -25.14
CA HIS A 18 -13.01 17.90 -24.67
C HIS A 18 -12.58 17.95 -23.19
N LEU A 19 -11.92 19.01 -22.74
CA LEU A 19 -11.54 19.18 -21.31
C LEU A 19 -12.75 19.00 -20.37
N ALA A 20 -13.97 19.21 -20.86
CA ALA A 20 -15.21 18.94 -20.15
C ALA A 20 -15.56 17.45 -19.99
N ASP A 21 -15.14 16.57 -20.91
CA ASP A 21 -15.39 15.12 -20.83
C ASP A 21 -14.49 14.42 -19.79
N LEU A 22 -13.31 15.02 -19.49
CA LEU A 22 -12.46 14.64 -18.36
C LEU A 22 -13.09 15.03 -17.01
N ILE A 23 -14.07 15.94 -17.03
CA ILE A 23 -14.88 16.36 -15.89
C ILE A 23 -16.26 15.71 -16.06
N SER A 24 -16.29 14.37 -16.08
CA SER A 24 -17.53 13.64 -15.80
C SER A 24 -18.18 14.25 -14.56
N ALA A 25 -19.48 14.58 -14.65
CA ALA A 25 -20.27 15.14 -13.55
C ALA A 25 -19.89 14.46 -12.22
N PRO A 26 -19.71 15.22 -11.11
CA PRO A 26 -19.14 14.66 -9.90
C PRO A 26 -20.03 13.52 -9.43
N ARG A 27 -19.54 12.29 -9.61
CA ARG A 27 -20.04 11.15 -8.84
C ARG A 27 -19.87 11.57 -7.38
N GLU A 28 -20.96 11.49 -6.62
CA GLU A 28 -20.94 11.81 -5.20
C GLU A 28 -19.80 11.03 -4.55
N ARG A 29 -18.81 11.76 -4.04
CA ARG A 29 -17.60 11.15 -3.45
C ARG A 29 -17.98 10.66 -2.07
N ARG A 30 -17.57 9.44 -1.72
CA ARG A 30 -17.77 8.92 -0.38
C ARG A 30 -16.89 9.69 0.60
N HIS A 31 -17.53 10.33 1.57
CA HIS A 31 -16.83 10.97 2.68
C HIS A 31 -16.30 9.92 3.65
N ILE A 32 -15.07 10.11 4.11
CA ILE A 32 -14.43 9.27 5.14
C ILE A 32 -13.64 10.17 6.07
N ASP A 33 -13.50 9.79 7.34
CA ASP A 33 -12.76 10.60 8.31
C ASP A 33 -11.25 10.56 8.03
N LEU A 34 -10.67 9.37 7.84
CA LEU A 34 -9.24 9.22 7.60
C LEU A 34 -8.96 8.11 6.58
N MET A 35 -8.12 8.42 5.61
CA MET A 35 -7.61 7.46 4.61
C MET A 35 -6.12 7.21 4.85
N ILE A 36 -5.73 5.94 4.89
CA ILE A 36 -4.33 5.51 5.00
C ILE A 36 -3.97 4.65 3.80
N LEU A 37 -2.92 5.06 3.08
CA LEU A 37 -2.33 4.34 1.94
C LEU A 37 -0.88 4.03 2.24
N SER A 38 -0.38 2.85 1.88
CA SER A 38 1.03 2.49 1.97
C SER A 38 1.45 1.72 0.73
N ASP A 39 2.76 1.58 0.52
CA ASP A 39 3.34 0.64 -0.44
C ASP A 39 2.73 0.81 -1.85
N VAL A 40 2.67 2.06 -2.31
CA VAL A 40 2.14 2.41 -3.64
C VAL A 40 3.18 2.14 -4.72
N HIS A 41 4.45 2.41 -4.44
CA HIS A 41 5.58 2.22 -5.36
C HIS A 41 5.42 2.90 -6.72
N LEU A 42 4.99 4.18 -6.74
CA LEU A 42 5.00 4.99 -7.95
C LEU A 42 6.41 5.04 -8.54
N GLY A 43 6.52 4.80 -9.85
CA GLY A 43 7.80 4.70 -10.56
C GLY A 43 8.19 3.27 -10.90
N THR A 44 7.44 2.28 -10.40
CA THR A 44 7.61 0.86 -10.74
C THR A 44 6.51 0.37 -11.70
N ARG A 45 6.82 -0.67 -12.48
CA ARG A 45 5.83 -1.34 -13.37
C ARG A 45 4.78 -2.14 -12.60
N SER A 46 4.99 -2.39 -11.32
CA SER A 46 4.13 -3.24 -10.50
C SER A 46 2.96 -2.45 -9.89
N CYS A 47 3.14 -1.13 -9.72
CA CYS A 47 2.12 -0.21 -9.23
C CYS A 47 0.85 -0.24 -10.10
N LYS A 48 -0.31 -0.40 -9.45
CA LYS A 48 -1.66 -0.36 -10.04
C LYS A 48 -2.23 1.05 -10.00
N ALA A 49 -1.52 1.99 -10.63
CA ALA A 49 -1.82 3.42 -10.54
C ALA A 49 -3.18 3.81 -11.14
N GLU A 50 -3.64 3.13 -12.19
CA GLU A 50 -4.97 3.37 -12.77
C GLU A 50 -6.10 3.02 -11.78
N GLN A 51 -5.95 1.92 -11.07
CA GLN A 51 -6.89 1.48 -10.04
C GLN A 51 -6.86 2.43 -8.83
N LEU A 52 -5.68 2.89 -8.44
CA LEU A 52 -5.51 3.89 -7.38
C LEU A 52 -6.18 5.21 -7.75
N ASP A 53 -5.90 5.77 -8.92
CA ASP A 53 -6.56 6.99 -9.40
C ASP A 53 -8.09 6.84 -9.44
N ALA A 54 -8.58 5.69 -9.91
CA ALA A 54 -10.01 5.39 -9.92
C ALA A 54 -10.61 5.35 -8.51
N TYR A 55 -9.90 4.81 -7.52
CA TYR A 55 -10.32 4.84 -6.12
C TYR A 55 -10.30 6.26 -5.53
N LEU A 56 -9.19 6.99 -5.68
CA LEU A 56 -9.03 8.35 -5.18
C LEU A 56 -10.10 9.30 -5.74
N SER A 57 -10.55 9.08 -6.98
CA SER A 57 -11.62 9.86 -7.60
C SER A 57 -13.00 9.68 -6.95
N ARG A 58 -13.19 8.63 -6.15
CA ARG A 58 -14.48 8.24 -5.52
C ARG A 58 -14.55 8.53 -4.04
N VAL A 59 -13.47 8.99 -3.42
CA VAL A 59 -13.40 9.28 -1.98
C VAL A 59 -13.08 10.74 -1.71
N ARG A 60 -13.57 11.24 -0.58
CA ARG A 60 -13.27 12.58 -0.06
C ARG A 60 -12.93 12.48 1.43
N PRO A 61 -11.67 12.20 1.78
CA PRO A 61 -11.25 12.08 3.17
C PRO A 61 -11.23 13.44 3.88
N ARG A 62 -11.38 13.44 5.21
CA ARG A 62 -11.06 14.62 6.05
C ARG A 62 -9.56 14.71 6.34
N GLU A 63 -8.86 13.58 6.29
CA GLU A 63 -7.40 13.50 6.43
C GLU A 63 -6.80 12.35 5.61
N VAL A 64 -5.59 12.55 5.09
CA VAL A 64 -4.82 11.52 4.39
C VAL A 64 -3.52 11.23 5.12
N VAL A 65 -3.22 9.95 5.34
CA VAL A 65 -1.90 9.48 5.74
C VAL A 65 -1.33 8.60 4.64
N LEU A 66 -0.16 8.96 4.17
CA LEU A 66 0.64 8.19 3.23
C LEU A 66 1.74 7.47 4.01
N ASN A 67 1.48 6.21 4.39
CA ASN A 67 2.27 5.42 5.33
C ASN A 67 3.46 4.66 4.69
N GLY A 68 4.35 5.41 4.03
CA GLY A 68 5.60 4.90 3.46
C GLY A 68 5.46 4.24 2.10
N ASP A 69 6.59 4.19 1.39
CA ASP A 69 6.79 3.56 0.08
C ASP A 69 5.75 4.01 -0.97
N ILE A 70 5.49 5.32 -1.02
CA ILE A 70 4.56 5.91 -1.99
C ILE A 70 5.26 6.09 -3.33
N LEU A 71 6.49 6.61 -3.29
CA LEU A 71 7.40 6.59 -4.42
C LEU A 71 8.31 5.37 -4.26
N ASP A 72 8.92 4.94 -5.36
CA ASP A 72 9.98 3.94 -5.29
C ASP A 72 11.25 4.50 -5.90
N LEU A 73 12.04 5.20 -5.08
CA LEU A 73 13.29 5.81 -5.52
C LEU A 73 14.42 4.79 -5.70
N ARG A 74 14.31 3.60 -5.09
CA ARG A 74 15.31 2.52 -5.17
C ARG A 74 15.19 1.74 -6.47
N GLU A 75 13.96 1.41 -6.88
CA GLU A 75 13.66 0.66 -8.10
C GLU A 75 13.13 1.53 -9.23
N LEU A 76 13.28 2.86 -9.13
CA LEU A 76 12.81 3.80 -10.15
C LEU A 76 13.36 3.39 -11.53
N HIS A 77 12.45 2.93 -12.39
CA HIS A 77 12.81 2.56 -13.74
C HIS A 77 13.07 3.85 -14.55
N LYS A 78 14.31 4.05 -15.00
CA LYS A 78 14.69 5.22 -15.80
C LYS A 78 13.73 5.40 -16.99
N GLY A 79 13.12 6.58 -17.09
CA GLY A 79 12.18 6.93 -18.16
C GLY A 79 10.80 6.27 -18.07
N PHE A 80 10.48 5.56 -16.98
CA PHE A 80 9.17 4.95 -16.77
C PHE A 80 8.35 5.77 -15.78
N TRP A 81 7.47 6.61 -16.32
CA TRP A 81 6.48 7.35 -15.54
C TRP A 81 5.18 7.47 -16.34
N PRO A 82 4.29 6.45 -16.29
CA PRO A 82 3.02 6.50 -16.98
C PRO A 82 2.14 7.66 -16.51
N GLU A 83 1.26 8.16 -17.37
CA GLU A 83 0.33 9.26 -17.02
C GLU A 83 -0.51 8.98 -15.77
N ALA A 84 -0.85 7.70 -15.53
CA ALA A 84 -1.59 7.29 -14.34
C ALA A 84 -0.85 7.64 -13.03
N HIS A 85 0.48 7.58 -13.01
CA HIS A 85 1.27 7.99 -11.83
C HIS A 85 1.13 9.49 -11.58
N THR A 86 1.21 10.29 -12.64
CA THR A 86 0.97 11.73 -12.55
C THR A 86 -0.43 12.04 -12.02
N ARG A 87 -1.47 11.32 -12.49
CA ARG A 87 -2.84 11.53 -11.99
C ARG A 87 -2.96 11.21 -10.50
N VAL A 88 -2.36 10.13 -10.01
CA VAL A 88 -2.32 9.81 -8.57
C VAL A 88 -1.70 10.96 -7.77
N VAL A 89 -0.52 11.44 -8.19
CA VAL A 89 0.14 12.57 -7.51
C VAL A 89 -0.72 13.82 -7.54
N GLN A 90 -1.32 14.15 -8.70
CA GLN A 90 -2.20 15.29 -8.84
C GLN A 90 -3.44 15.18 -7.95
N ARG A 91 -4.02 13.99 -7.77
CA ARG A 91 -5.17 13.77 -6.86
C ARG A 91 -4.78 14.00 -5.40
N ILE A 92 -3.63 13.49 -4.97
CA ILE A 92 -3.12 13.71 -3.61
C ILE A 92 -2.88 15.21 -3.37
N LEU A 93 -2.23 15.90 -4.31
CA LEU A 93 -2.01 17.34 -4.23
C LEU A 93 -3.32 18.13 -4.30
N ALA A 94 -4.31 17.66 -5.04
CA ALA A 94 -5.64 18.28 -5.07
C ALA A 94 -6.31 18.23 -3.69
N PHE A 95 -6.20 17.12 -2.95
CA PHE A 95 -6.69 17.06 -1.56
C PHE A 95 -6.00 18.12 -0.69
N ALA A 96 -4.66 18.21 -0.78
CA ALA A 96 -3.90 19.22 -0.04
C ALA A 96 -4.33 20.65 -0.40
N ASN A 97 -4.56 20.94 -1.68
CA ASN A 97 -5.03 22.25 -2.16
C ASN A 97 -6.47 22.55 -1.75
N GLU A 98 -7.31 21.52 -1.56
CA GLU A 98 -8.66 21.63 -0.98
C GLU A 98 -8.64 21.82 0.55
N GLY A 99 -7.44 21.87 1.17
CA GLY A 99 -7.27 22.06 2.62
C GLY A 99 -7.34 20.77 3.45
N ILE A 100 -7.35 19.59 2.81
CA ILE A 100 -7.31 18.30 3.49
C ILE A 100 -5.86 18.05 3.95
N PRO A 101 -5.60 17.83 5.25
CA PRO A 101 -4.26 17.52 5.74
C PRO A 101 -3.74 16.22 5.15
N VAL A 102 -2.48 16.24 4.70
CA VAL A 102 -1.78 15.08 4.15
C VAL A 102 -0.49 14.85 4.92
N SER A 103 -0.45 13.79 5.71
CA SER A 103 0.77 13.37 6.42
C SER A 103 1.47 12.28 5.63
N TYR A 104 2.71 12.51 5.23
CA TYR A 104 3.58 11.54 4.58
C TYR A 104 4.51 10.93 5.61
N VAL A 105 4.28 9.67 5.98
CA VAL A 105 5.22 8.89 6.77
C VAL A 105 6.24 8.27 5.82
N THR A 106 7.52 8.43 6.09
CA THR A 106 8.58 7.87 5.23
C THR A 106 8.71 6.36 5.39
N GLY A 107 8.89 5.65 4.28
CA GLY A 107 9.22 4.21 4.25
C GLY A 107 10.69 3.95 3.91
N ASN A 108 11.03 2.70 3.60
CA ASN A 108 12.39 2.32 3.23
C ASN A 108 12.72 2.61 1.76
N HIS A 109 11.76 2.53 0.82
CA HIS A 109 12.01 2.90 -0.58
C HIS A 109 12.17 4.41 -0.76
N ASP A 110 11.56 5.17 0.16
CA ASP A 110 11.57 6.63 0.19
C ASP A 110 12.56 7.21 1.21
N GLU A 111 13.55 6.44 1.64
CA GLU A 111 14.48 6.82 2.71
C GLU A 111 15.20 8.15 2.44
N VAL A 112 15.44 8.51 1.17
CA VAL A 112 16.01 9.80 0.80
C VAL A 112 15.14 10.97 1.27
N LEU A 113 13.82 10.78 1.30
CA LEU A 113 12.87 11.78 1.80
C LEU A 113 13.02 12.00 3.31
N ARG A 114 13.49 11.01 4.11
CA ARG A 114 13.72 11.19 5.56
C ARG A 114 14.64 12.37 5.88
N ARG A 115 15.58 12.69 4.98
CA ARG A 115 16.47 13.86 5.13
C ARG A 115 15.75 15.21 5.05
N PHE A 116 14.52 15.20 4.56
CA PHE A 116 13.64 16.34 4.41
C PHE A 116 12.44 16.28 5.36
N SER A 117 12.44 15.43 6.39
CA SER A 117 11.31 15.30 7.34
C SER A 117 10.98 16.58 8.12
N PHE A 118 11.86 17.59 8.07
CA PHE A 118 11.61 18.94 8.58
C PHE A 118 10.84 19.84 7.60
N PHE A 119 10.59 19.37 6.38
CA PHE A 119 9.96 20.12 5.31
C PHE A 119 8.43 20.01 5.41
N GLN A 120 7.80 21.16 5.61
CA GLN A 120 6.35 21.31 5.56
C GLN A 120 6.00 22.29 4.44
N THR A 121 5.19 21.85 3.48
CA THR A 121 4.68 22.72 2.42
C THR A 121 3.17 22.66 2.36
N GLY A 122 2.52 23.76 2.71
CA GLY A 122 1.07 23.83 2.77
C GLY A 122 0.50 22.77 3.72
N ALA A 123 -0.43 21.96 3.20
CA ALA A 123 -1.09 20.88 3.94
C ALA A 123 -0.33 19.54 3.93
N VAL A 124 0.87 19.48 3.31
CA VAL A 124 1.70 18.27 3.26
C VAL A 124 2.80 18.35 4.31
N GLN A 125 2.84 17.35 5.19
CA GLN A 125 3.88 17.21 6.22
C GLN A 125 4.61 15.88 6.05
N LEU A 126 5.94 15.91 6.05
CA LEU A 126 6.76 14.71 6.04
C LEU A 126 7.16 14.34 7.48
N VAL A 127 7.01 13.07 7.88
CA VAL A 127 7.30 12.58 9.25
C VAL A 127 7.86 11.17 9.22
N ASP A 128 8.51 10.74 10.30
CA ASP A 128 8.98 9.35 10.47
C ASP A 128 7.91 8.42 11.08
N GLY A 129 6.85 8.99 11.65
CA GLY A 129 5.72 8.29 12.23
C GLY A 129 4.73 9.28 12.86
N ILE A 130 3.52 8.81 13.16
CA ILE A 130 2.45 9.62 13.75
C ILE A 130 1.99 8.95 15.05
N GLU A 131 1.93 9.71 16.12
CA GLU A 131 1.47 9.26 17.43
C GLU A 131 0.30 10.12 17.88
N ARG A 132 -0.89 9.54 17.96
CA ARG A 132 -2.10 10.26 18.38
C ARG A 132 -3.22 9.33 18.79
N THR A 133 -4.24 9.87 19.45
CA THR A 133 -5.44 9.10 19.81
C THR A 133 -6.42 9.09 18.64
N LEU A 134 -6.81 7.91 18.17
CA LEU A 134 -7.82 7.70 17.12
C LEU A 134 -8.91 6.76 17.63
N GLY A 135 -10.18 7.17 17.56
CA GLY A 135 -11.30 6.37 18.05
C GLY A 135 -11.13 5.93 19.51
N GLY A 136 -10.60 6.81 20.36
CA GLY A 136 -10.38 6.55 21.80
C GLY A 136 -9.13 5.72 22.14
N LYS A 137 -8.38 5.20 21.17
CA LYS A 137 -7.17 4.39 21.41
C LYS A 137 -5.89 5.15 21.06
N ARG A 138 -4.86 5.09 21.93
CA ARG A 138 -3.53 5.59 21.58
C ARG A 138 -2.98 4.80 20.40
N THR A 139 -2.84 5.47 19.26
CA THR A 139 -2.50 4.87 17.97
C THR A 139 -1.14 5.36 17.51
N TRP A 140 -0.33 4.41 17.05
CA TRP A 140 0.94 4.67 16.39
C TRP A 140 0.86 4.25 14.93
N ILE A 141 1.08 5.20 14.02
CA ILE A 141 1.16 4.96 12.58
C ILE A 141 2.63 5.04 12.18
N VAL A 142 3.13 3.96 11.60
CA VAL A 142 4.52 3.83 11.16
C VAL A 142 4.56 2.91 9.96
N HIS A 143 5.51 3.09 9.04
CA HIS A 143 5.62 2.21 7.88
C HIS A 143 5.90 0.75 8.30
N GLY A 144 6.91 0.54 9.15
CA GLY A 144 7.17 -0.72 9.85
C GLY A 144 8.50 -1.41 9.48
N ASP A 145 9.21 -0.88 8.49
CA ASP A 145 10.59 -1.24 8.10
C ASP A 145 11.57 -1.22 9.27
N ALA A 146 11.47 -0.22 10.15
CA ALA A 146 12.31 -0.10 11.34
C ALA A 146 12.13 -1.27 12.31
N ILE A 147 10.92 -1.85 12.36
CA ILE A 147 10.59 -2.96 13.27
C ILE A 147 11.10 -4.28 12.69
N GLU A 148 11.03 -4.49 11.37
CA GLU A 148 11.64 -5.66 10.71
C GLU A 148 13.17 -5.70 10.94
N GLY A 149 13.84 -4.54 10.83
CA GLY A 149 15.27 -4.42 11.10
C GLY A 149 15.66 -4.88 12.52
N ALA A 150 14.76 -4.71 13.49
CA ALA A 150 14.96 -5.16 14.87
C ALA A 150 14.72 -6.67 15.07
N MET A 151 14.08 -7.36 14.13
CA MET A 151 13.81 -8.82 14.22
C MET A 151 15.03 -9.70 13.94
N GLN A 152 16.23 -9.13 13.76
CA GLN A 152 17.49 -9.86 13.49
C GLN A 152 17.41 -10.90 12.37
N MET A 153 16.54 -10.71 11.37
CA MET A 153 16.48 -11.62 10.23
C MET A 153 17.83 -11.61 9.47
N PRO A 154 18.44 -12.77 9.18
CA PRO A 154 19.72 -12.82 8.49
C PRO A 154 19.64 -12.10 7.14
N ARG A 155 20.59 -11.19 6.87
CA ARG A 155 20.61 -10.35 5.65
C ARG A 155 20.54 -11.18 4.35
N TRP A 156 21.06 -12.41 4.36
CA TRP A 156 21.02 -13.32 3.21
C TRP A 156 19.60 -13.85 2.94
N LEU A 157 18.80 -14.09 3.99
CA LEU A 157 17.42 -14.55 3.86
C LEU A 157 16.54 -13.47 3.21
N ARG A 158 16.73 -12.21 3.61
CA ARG A 158 16.08 -11.05 2.97
C ARG A 158 16.42 -10.94 1.47
N ARG A 159 17.69 -11.21 1.09
CA ARG A 159 18.11 -11.21 -0.32
C ARG A 159 17.47 -12.33 -1.12
N ILE A 160 17.38 -13.53 -0.55
CA ILE A 160 16.67 -14.65 -1.20
C ILE A 160 15.18 -14.35 -1.34
N GLY A 161 14.54 -13.76 -0.32
CA GLY A 161 13.16 -13.32 -0.39
C GLY A 161 12.92 -12.34 -1.54
N CYS A 162 13.74 -11.29 -1.64
CA CYS A 162 13.71 -10.32 -2.74
C CYS A 162 13.91 -11.00 -4.12
N LEU A 163 14.93 -11.86 -4.27
CA LEU A 163 15.18 -12.57 -5.53
C LEU A 163 14.00 -13.49 -5.92
N THR A 164 13.45 -14.19 -4.94
CA THR A 164 12.30 -15.11 -5.12
C THR A 164 11.06 -14.33 -5.53
N TYR A 165 10.81 -13.17 -4.91
CA TYR A 165 9.72 -12.28 -5.28
C TYR A 165 9.84 -11.78 -6.72
N HIS A 166 11.00 -11.29 -7.14
CA HIS A 166 11.20 -10.86 -8.53
C HIS A 166 11.05 -12.02 -9.52
N ALA A 167 11.55 -13.21 -9.18
CA ALA A 167 11.39 -14.42 -10.00
C ALA A 167 9.92 -14.81 -10.16
N LEU A 168 9.15 -14.84 -9.05
CA LEU A 168 7.72 -15.11 -9.05
C LEU A 168 6.95 -14.08 -9.88
N ARG A 169 7.28 -12.79 -9.75
CA ARG A 169 6.69 -11.73 -10.57
C ARG A 169 7.05 -11.84 -12.05
N GLY A 170 8.26 -12.27 -12.37
CA GLY A 170 8.66 -12.59 -13.74
C GLY A 170 7.84 -13.73 -14.31
N LEU A 171 7.68 -14.80 -13.53
CA LEU A 171 6.88 -15.97 -13.90
C LEU A 171 5.40 -15.61 -14.05
N GLU A 172 4.84 -14.82 -13.15
CA GLU A 172 3.46 -14.35 -13.19
C GLU A 172 3.18 -13.56 -14.46
N ARG A 173 4.06 -12.62 -14.83
CA ARG A 173 3.94 -11.85 -16.07
C ARG A 173 3.95 -12.76 -17.30
N ARG A 174 4.84 -13.76 -17.34
CA ARG A 174 4.90 -14.74 -18.45
C ARG A 174 3.64 -15.60 -18.50
N ALA A 175 3.21 -16.14 -17.35
CA ALA A 175 2.01 -16.96 -17.24
C ALA A 175 0.75 -16.18 -17.66
N ASN A 176 0.59 -14.93 -17.19
CA ASN A 176 -0.55 -14.09 -17.53
C ASN A 176 -0.55 -13.67 -19.00
N MET A 177 0.63 -13.46 -19.61
CA MET A 177 0.74 -13.22 -21.05
C MET A 177 0.28 -14.44 -21.88
N VAL A 178 0.61 -15.65 -21.44
CA VAL A 178 0.12 -16.88 -22.09
C VAL A 178 -1.40 -17.00 -21.87
N ARG A 179 -1.87 -16.87 -20.63
CA ARG A 179 -3.29 -16.97 -20.27
C ARG A 179 -4.16 -15.98 -21.02
N SER A 180 -3.72 -14.73 -21.19
CA SER A 180 -4.47 -13.74 -21.96
C SER A 180 -4.58 -14.09 -23.43
N ARG A 181 -3.58 -14.78 -24.01
CA ARG A 181 -3.63 -15.24 -25.41
C ARG A 181 -4.59 -16.41 -25.63
N VAL A 182 -4.81 -17.24 -24.61
CA VAL A 182 -5.80 -18.34 -24.66
C VAL A 182 -7.15 -17.97 -24.00
N GLY A 183 -7.43 -16.68 -23.79
CA GLY A 183 -8.72 -16.20 -23.28
C GLY A 183 -9.01 -16.54 -21.81
N MET A 184 -7.99 -16.94 -21.04
CA MET A 184 -8.12 -17.27 -19.63
C MET A 184 -7.94 -16.03 -18.75
N GLN A 185 -8.63 -16.02 -17.60
CA GLN A 185 -8.48 -14.95 -16.61
C GLN A 185 -7.06 -14.92 -16.00
N PRO A 186 -6.48 -13.74 -15.73
CA PRO A 186 -5.16 -13.61 -15.10
C PRO A 186 -5.10 -14.28 -13.71
N THR A 187 -3.89 -14.70 -13.31
CA THR A 187 -3.59 -15.28 -11.99
C THR A 187 -2.57 -14.43 -11.24
N VAL A 188 -2.63 -14.44 -9.91
CA VAL A 188 -1.64 -13.78 -9.03
C VAL A 188 -0.88 -14.85 -8.25
N LEU A 189 0.33 -15.19 -8.71
CA LEU A 189 1.15 -16.26 -8.13
C LEU A 189 1.72 -15.85 -6.77
N VAL A 190 2.04 -14.57 -6.59
CA VAL A 190 2.53 -14.04 -5.31
C VAL A 190 1.49 -14.25 -4.20
N ALA A 191 0.21 -14.02 -4.50
CA ALA A 191 -0.87 -14.26 -3.56
C ALA A 191 -1.00 -15.74 -3.15
N GLN A 192 -0.64 -16.68 -4.04
CA GLN A 192 -0.65 -18.12 -3.71
C GLN A 192 0.52 -18.51 -2.81
N VAL A 193 1.73 -18.00 -3.08
CA VAL A 193 2.92 -18.24 -2.24
C VAL A 193 2.75 -17.61 -0.86
N LYS A 194 2.18 -16.39 -0.79
CA LYS A 194 1.81 -15.72 0.46
C LYS A 194 0.81 -16.54 1.30
N ARG A 195 0.11 -17.54 0.74
CA ARG A 195 -0.81 -18.42 1.49
C ARG A 195 -0.15 -19.71 2.00
N MET A 196 1.14 -19.93 1.69
CA MET A 196 1.88 -21.09 2.18
C MET A 196 2.28 -20.91 3.65
N LYS A 197 2.28 -22.01 4.41
CA LYS A 197 2.53 -22.02 5.87
C LYS A 197 3.76 -21.19 6.29
N GLY A 198 4.88 -21.29 5.56
CA GLY A 198 6.09 -20.55 5.87
C GLY A 198 5.96 -19.03 5.73
N ALA A 199 5.31 -18.56 4.66
CA ALA A 199 5.04 -17.12 4.47
C ALA A 199 4.09 -16.60 5.56
N LEU A 200 3.10 -17.41 5.95
CA LEU A 200 2.15 -17.07 7.00
C LEU A 200 2.80 -16.97 8.37
N ALA A 201 3.73 -17.87 8.69
CA ALA A 201 4.52 -17.80 9.91
C ALA A 201 5.39 -16.53 9.95
N HIS A 202 6.01 -16.14 8.83
CA HIS A 202 6.77 -14.89 8.74
C HIS A 202 5.88 -13.66 8.97
N ILE A 203 4.72 -13.59 8.30
CA ILE A 203 3.74 -12.52 8.49
C ILE A 203 3.32 -12.44 9.96
N SER A 204 2.94 -13.56 10.57
CA SER A 204 2.53 -13.57 11.99
C SER A 204 3.65 -13.15 12.93
N ARG A 205 4.90 -13.58 12.71
CA ARG A 205 6.07 -13.12 13.48
C ARG A 205 6.25 -11.61 13.39
N TYR A 206 6.07 -11.05 12.18
CA TYR A 206 6.15 -9.61 11.97
C TYR A 206 5.05 -8.86 12.74
N GLU A 207 3.79 -9.28 12.58
CA GLU A 207 2.63 -8.69 13.27
C GLU A 207 2.82 -8.71 14.79
N GLU A 208 3.30 -9.82 15.35
CA GLU A 208 3.56 -9.98 16.79
C GLU A 208 4.69 -9.09 17.29
N ALA A 209 5.77 -8.92 16.53
CA ALA A 209 6.83 -7.99 16.92
C ALA A 209 6.35 -6.52 16.86
N CYS A 210 5.56 -6.15 15.85
CA CYS A 210 4.89 -4.85 15.79
C CYS A 210 4.03 -4.60 17.02
N ALA A 211 3.20 -5.59 17.41
CA ALA A 211 2.37 -5.51 18.60
C ALA A 211 3.20 -5.39 19.89
N ARG A 212 4.27 -6.17 20.05
CA ARG A 212 5.16 -6.08 21.22
C ARG A 212 5.81 -4.71 21.36
N VAL A 213 6.31 -4.13 20.26
CA VAL A 213 6.92 -2.80 20.28
C VAL A 213 5.86 -1.75 20.64
N ALA A 214 4.67 -1.83 20.04
CA ALA A 214 3.56 -0.92 20.37
C ALA A 214 3.18 -1.00 21.87
N ALA A 215 3.03 -2.22 22.40
CA ALA A 215 2.75 -2.47 23.80
C ALA A 215 3.83 -1.89 24.73
N SER A 216 5.11 -2.10 24.40
CA SER A 216 6.24 -1.57 25.20
C SER A 216 6.29 -0.05 25.25
N ARG A 217 5.69 0.63 24.27
CA ARG A 217 5.59 2.10 24.18
C ARG A 217 4.23 2.63 24.67
N GLY A 218 3.37 1.75 25.20
CA GLY A 218 2.07 2.08 25.76
C GLY A 218 1.01 2.47 24.71
N PHE A 219 1.18 2.06 23.46
CA PHE A 219 0.14 2.21 22.43
C PHE A 219 -0.83 1.04 22.49
N GLU A 220 -2.09 1.30 22.16
CA GLU A 220 -3.16 0.30 22.09
C GLU A 220 -3.43 -0.14 20.65
N ARG A 221 -2.95 0.63 19.68
CA ARG A 221 -3.08 0.35 18.25
C ARG A 221 -1.79 0.68 17.52
N ILE A 222 -1.44 -0.17 16.56
CA ILE A 222 -0.38 0.10 15.60
C ILE A 222 -0.90 -0.08 14.17
N ILE A 223 -0.59 0.86 13.29
CA ILE A 223 -0.96 0.84 11.87
C ILE A 223 0.31 0.80 11.04
N THR A 224 0.42 -0.19 10.16
CA THR A 224 1.62 -0.48 9.35
C THR A 224 1.32 -0.64 7.87
N GLY A 225 2.38 -0.65 7.06
CA GLY A 225 2.39 -1.09 5.65
C GLY A 225 3.43 -2.20 5.50
N HIS A 226 4.39 -2.02 4.60
CA HIS A 226 5.68 -2.73 4.48
C HIS A 226 5.63 -4.23 4.11
N ILE A 227 4.73 -5.03 4.70
CA ILE A 227 4.63 -6.47 4.41
C ILE A 227 3.65 -6.80 3.29
N HIS A 228 3.00 -5.79 2.67
CA HIS A 228 2.06 -5.97 1.56
C HIS A 228 0.97 -7.02 1.87
N PHE A 229 0.46 -6.97 3.10
CA PHE A 229 -0.53 -7.92 3.60
C PHE A 229 -1.59 -7.17 4.43
N PRO A 230 -2.67 -6.70 3.79
CA PRO A 230 -3.69 -5.94 4.48
C PRO A 230 -4.44 -6.84 5.47
N ASN A 231 -4.40 -6.45 6.74
CA ASN A 231 -4.96 -7.24 7.82
C ASN A 231 -5.42 -6.35 8.97
N ARG A 232 -6.43 -6.82 9.70
CA ARG A 232 -6.85 -6.28 11.00
C ARG A 232 -6.87 -7.45 11.97
N ARG A 233 -6.00 -7.40 12.97
CA ARG A 233 -5.88 -8.46 13.95
C ARG A 233 -5.67 -7.85 15.31
N GLU A 234 -6.20 -8.52 16.29
CA GLU A 234 -5.92 -8.19 17.66
C GLU A 234 -4.92 -9.19 18.25
N ILE A 235 -3.88 -8.66 18.89
CA ILE A 235 -2.73 -9.43 19.32
C ILE A 235 -2.50 -9.17 20.80
N THR A 236 -2.55 -10.23 21.59
CA THR A 236 -2.26 -10.18 23.02
C THR A 236 -0.75 -10.27 23.26
N CYS A 237 -0.19 -9.30 23.97
CA CYS A 237 1.22 -9.23 24.35
C CYS A 237 1.32 -9.06 25.87
N GLY A 238 1.49 -10.16 26.60
CA GLY A 238 1.37 -10.15 28.06
C GLY A 238 -0.04 -9.73 28.48
N ASP A 239 -0.13 -8.68 29.28
CA ASP A 239 -1.42 -8.12 29.74
C ASP A 239 -2.02 -7.08 28.78
N ALA A 240 -1.29 -6.70 27.73
CA ALA A 240 -1.74 -5.71 26.75
C ALA A 240 -2.42 -6.37 25.55
N ARG A 241 -3.49 -5.75 25.05
CA ARG A 241 -4.24 -6.16 23.86
C ARG A 241 -4.08 -5.09 22.79
N ILE A 242 -3.39 -5.43 21.70
CA ILE A 242 -3.01 -4.49 20.64
C ILE A 242 -3.86 -4.70 19.40
N ASP A 243 -4.50 -3.63 18.94
CA ASP A 243 -5.20 -3.55 17.64
C ASP A 243 -4.15 -3.31 16.54
N TYR A 244 -3.79 -4.37 15.82
CA TYR A 244 -2.85 -4.31 14.69
C TYR A 244 -3.62 -4.13 13.39
N LEU A 245 -3.22 -3.12 12.61
CA LEU A 245 -3.79 -2.82 11.30
C LEU A 245 -2.66 -2.72 10.27
N ASN A 246 -2.96 -3.19 9.06
CA ASN A 246 -2.08 -3.03 7.91
C ASN A 246 -2.89 -2.59 6.69
N SER A 247 -2.46 -1.50 6.03
CA SER A 247 -3.14 -0.96 4.84
C SER A 247 -2.95 -1.81 3.58
N GLY A 248 -1.99 -2.73 3.57
CA GLY A 248 -1.60 -3.50 2.41
C GLY A 248 -0.83 -2.64 1.42
N ASP A 249 -1.15 -2.74 0.13
CA ASP A 249 -0.36 -2.14 -0.92
C ASP A 249 -1.16 -1.93 -2.22
N TRP A 250 -0.58 -1.19 -3.17
CA TRP A 250 -1.17 -0.95 -4.50
C TRP A 250 -0.46 -1.70 -5.62
N VAL A 251 0.06 -2.88 -5.31
CA VAL A 251 0.82 -3.75 -6.22
C VAL A 251 0.16 -5.13 -6.33
N ASP A 252 -0.11 -5.77 -5.19
CA ASP A 252 -0.80 -7.05 -4.98
C ASP A 252 -2.23 -6.87 -4.49
N SER A 253 -2.40 -6.24 -3.32
CA SER A 253 -3.69 -6.29 -2.61
C SER A 253 -4.69 -5.25 -3.09
N MET A 254 -4.21 -4.15 -3.68
CA MET A 254 -5.01 -2.99 -4.10
C MET A 254 -5.93 -2.54 -2.97
N SER A 255 -5.32 -2.25 -1.82
CA SER A 255 -6.05 -1.94 -0.60
C SER A 255 -5.70 -0.58 -0.01
N ALA A 256 -6.68 -0.03 0.70
CA ALA A 256 -6.55 1.14 1.54
C ALA A 256 -7.15 0.85 2.92
N LEU A 257 -6.65 1.52 3.94
CA LEU A 257 -7.26 1.48 5.26
C LEU A 257 -8.07 2.75 5.46
N GLU A 258 -9.33 2.61 5.82
CA GLU A 258 -10.26 3.72 6.01
C GLU A 258 -10.80 3.70 7.43
N PHE A 259 -10.78 4.86 8.08
CA PHE A 259 -11.47 5.10 9.34
C PHE A 259 -12.65 6.02 9.07
N ASP A 260 -13.83 5.58 9.47
CA ASP A 260 -15.08 6.31 9.31
C ASP A 260 -16.07 5.92 10.41
N ALA A 261 -16.80 6.89 10.95
CA ALA A 261 -17.82 6.67 11.97
C ALA A 261 -17.36 5.84 13.19
N GLY A 262 -16.06 5.91 13.52
CA GLY A 262 -15.48 5.22 14.67
C GLY A 262 -14.96 3.80 14.41
N ASP A 263 -15.06 3.27 13.18
CA ASP A 263 -14.56 1.94 12.84
C ASP A 263 -13.53 1.95 11.70
N TRP A 264 -12.69 0.91 11.69
CA TRP A 264 -11.63 0.70 10.71
C TRP A 264 -12.02 -0.38 9.71
N SER A 265 -11.93 -0.05 8.42
CA SER A 265 -12.18 -0.99 7.34
C SER A 265 -10.98 -1.07 6.38
N VAL A 266 -10.65 -2.29 5.98
CA VAL A 266 -9.69 -2.55 4.90
C VAL A 266 -10.48 -2.57 3.60
N MET A 267 -10.41 -1.50 2.83
CA MET A 267 -11.05 -1.42 1.53
C MET A 267 -10.19 -2.13 0.48
N ARG A 268 -10.74 -3.12 -0.22
CA ARG A 268 -10.07 -3.82 -1.33
C ARG A 268 -10.73 -3.49 -2.66
N ILE A 269 -9.95 -3.04 -3.65
CA ILE A 269 -10.44 -2.71 -4.98
C ILE A 269 -10.38 -3.94 -5.88
N GLY A 270 -11.46 -4.25 -6.59
CA GLY A 270 -11.48 -5.30 -7.62
C GLY A 270 -11.62 -6.74 -7.11
N GLN A 271 -11.85 -6.94 -5.80
CA GLN A 271 -12.29 -8.21 -5.23
C GLN A 271 -13.75 -8.12 -4.77
N PRO A 272 -14.57 -9.17 -4.88
CA PRO A 272 -15.92 -9.16 -4.33
C PRO A 272 -15.85 -8.97 -2.80
N ARG A 273 -16.69 -8.06 -2.28
CA ARG A 273 -16.89 -7.74 -0.85
C ARG A 273 -17.16 -8.95 0.07
N ALA A 274 -17.41 -10.13 -0.49
CA ALA A 274 -17.68 -11.37 0.24
C ALA A 274 -16.45 -11.96 0.98
N ALA A 275 -15.24 -11.43 0.79
CA ALA A 275 -14.04 -11.86 1.51
C ALA A 275 -13.71 -11.01 2.75
N ASP A 276 -14.55 -10.03 3.10
CA ASP A 276 -14.20 -8.95 4.04
C ASP A 276 -14.40 -9.26 5.53
N THR A 277 -14.77 -10.47 5.96
CA THR A 277 -14.99 -10.72 7.41
C THR A 277 -14.61 -12.09 7.93
N ALA A 278 -14.03 -12.99 7.14
CA ALA A 278 -13.43 -14.17 7.74
C ALA A 278 -12.05 -13.76 8.29
N PRO A 279 -11.84 -13.66 9.62
CA PRO A 279 -10.49 -13.83 10.13
C PRO A 279 -9.98 -15.10 9.47
N ILE A 280 -8.79 -15.08 8.86
CA ILE A 280 -8.14 -16.33 8.56
C ILE A 280 -7.88 -16.93 9.94
N GLU A 281 -8.78 -17.83 10.39
CA GLU A 281 -8.62 -18.59 11.61
C GLU A 281 -7.33 -19.38 11.44
N ARG A 282 -6.25 -18.78 11.94
CA ARG A 282 -5.00 -19.45 12.16
C ARG A 282 -5.00 -19.72 13.64
N GLU A 283 -5.10 -21.00 13.97
CA GLU A 283 -4.76 -21.49 15.29
C GLU A 283 -3.51 -20.76 15.76
N SER A 284 -3.57 -20.24 16.98
CA SER A 284 -2.48 -19.57 17.65
C SER A 284 -1.18 -20.38 17.47
N PHE A 285 -0.27 -19.91 16.62
CA PHE A 285 1.04 -20.51 16.40
C PHE A 285 2.01 -20.22 17.56
N ALA A 286 1.51 -19.86 18.75
CA ALA A 286 2.31 -19.71 19.96
C ALA A 286 3.19 -20.94 20.24
N GLY A 287 2.79 -22.14 19.77
CA GLY A 287 3.58 -23.37 19.88
C GLY A 287 4.77 -23.49 18.91
N LEU A 288 4.87 -22.67 17.85
CA LEU A 288 5.98 -22.69 16.89
C LEU A 288 7.13 -21.73 17.26
N LEU A 289 7.03 -21.09 18.43
CA LEU A 289 8.05 -20.21 18.99
C LEU A 289 9.00 -20.93 19.95
N ASP A 290 8.92 -22.27 20.08
CA ASP A 290 9.94 -23.01 20.81
C ASP A 290 11.26 -23.00 20.00
N PRO A 291 12.33 -22.35 20.49
CA PRO A 291 13.63 -22.33 19.81
C PRO A 291 14.24 -23.73 19.63
N ARG A 292 13.66 -24.78 20.22
CA ARG A 292 14.07 -26.18 20.01
C ARG A 292 13.55 -26.83 18.73
N THR A 293 12.66 -26.17 17.98
CA THR A 293 12.09 -26.74 16.74
C THR A 293 12.85 -26.40 15.46
N GLU A 294 13.92 -25.59 15.53
CA GLU A 294 14.77 -25.26 14.37
C GLU A 294 15.71 -26.41 13.92
N GLU A 295 15.78 -27.53 14.65
CA GLU A 295 16.60 -28.69 14.24
C GLU A 295 15.88 -29.73 13.35
N ALA A 296 14.59 -29.55 13.04
CA ALA A 296 13.81 -30.61 12.37
C ALA A 296 13.55 -30.41 10.86
N VAL A 297 14.16 -29.41 10.20
CA VAL A 297 14.03 -29.24 8.75
C VAL A 297 15.39 -28.91 8.13
N ALA A 298 16.25 -29.93 8.09
CA ALA A 298 17.37 -30.02 7.15
C ALA A 298 16.90 -30.66 5.83
#